data_AF-A0A8T6U2T9-F1
#
_entry.id   AF-A0A8T6U2T9-F1
#
_cell.length_a   1.000
_cell.length_b   1.000
_cell.length_c   1.000
_cell.angle_alpha   90.00
_cell.angle_beta   90.00
_cell.angle_gamma   90.00
#
_symmetry.space_group_name_H-M   'P 1'
#
loop_
_entity.id
_entity.type
_entity.pdbx_description
1 polymer ?
#
loop_
_entity_poly.entity_id
_entity_poly.type
_entity_poly.pdbx_seq_one_letter_code
_entity_poly.pdbx_strand_id
1 'polypeptide(L)'
;MYSTWGQFMWADTFGANRYGGKLIVCIGDKSTHGGTVILTNQVDDKLTCKDELVAVESAPEGVLQHLCPITGHGTYTGSGWVTPITAVTVKSFHNGKLILTELAFSGCGARLAPPNRRCTVE
;
A
#
# COMPACT_ATOMS: atom_id res chain seq x y z
N MET A 1 -20.30 -11.08 -23.08
CA MET A 1 -20.10 -10.51 -21.72
C MET A 1 -18.79 -11.08 -21.19
N TYR A 2 -17.69 -10.33 -21.29
CA TYR A 2 -16.40 -10.78 -20.75
C TYR A 2 -16.38 -10.53 -19.24
N SER A 3 -16.06 -11.57 -18.47
CA SER A 3 -15.99 -11.53 -17.02
C SER A 3 -14.77 -10.71 -16.57
N THR A 4 -14.97 -9.86 -15.58
CA THR A 4 -13.99 -8.90 -15.02
C THR A 4 -12.87 -9.55 -14.18
N TRP A 5 -12.63 -10.86 -14.33
CA TRP A 5 -11.65 -11.62 -13.54
C TRP A 5 -10.26 -11.72 -14.19
N GLY A 6 -10.06 -11.09 -15.36
CA GLY A 6 -8.88 -11.31 -16.21
C GLY A 6 -7.73 -10.29 -16.15
N GLN A 7 -7.82 -9.23 -15.33
CA GLN A 7 -6.77 -8.19 -15.26
C GLN A 7 -5.89 -8.29 -14.00
N PHE A 8 -5.50 -9.52 -13.62
CA PHE A 8 -4.26 -9.73 -12.88
C PHE A 8 -3.14 -10.03 -13.87
N MET A 9 -2.87 -9.10 -14.80
CA MET A 9 -1.70 -9.21 -15.65
C MET A 9 -0.49 -8.75 -14.85
N TRP A 10 0.30 -9.75 -14.45
CA TRP A 10 1.73 -9.67 -14.17
C TRP A 10 2.32 -8.36 -14.67
N ALA A 11 2.75 -7.50 -13.76
CA ALA A 11 3.36 -6.23 -14.09
C ALA A 11 4.57 -6.48 -15.01
N ASP A 12 4.39 -6.18 -16.30
CA ASP A 12 5.44 -6.23 -17.31
C ASP A 12 6.71 -5.53 -16.81
N THR A 13 7.82 -6.22 -16.97
CA THR A 13 9.08 -6.07 -16.24
C THR A 13 9.87 -4.80 -16.57
N PHE A 14 9.30 -3.81 -17.27
CA PHE A 14 10.02 -2.61 -17.74
C PHE A 14 9.39 -1.27 -17.36
N GLY A 15 8.52 -1.26 -16.36
CA GLY A 15 8.18 -0.02 -15.68
C GLY A 15 7.20 -0.28 -14.57
N ALA A 16 7.64 -0.82 -13.44
CA ALA A 16 6.82 -0.89 -12.24
C ALA A 16 7.12 0.33 -11.36
N ASN A 17 6.20 0.76 -10.48
CA ASN A 17 6.48 1.75 -9.42
C ASN A 17 7.53 1.17 -8.46
N ARG A 18 8.80 1.47 -8.71
CA ARG A 18 9.90 0.81 -8.02
C ARG A 18 10.67 1.76 -7.12
N TYR A 19 11.05 1.24 -5.95
CA TYR A 19 12.11 1.79 -5.11
C TYR A 19 13.11 0.68 -4.85
N GLY A 20 14.38 0.87 -5.19
CA GLY A 20 15.41 -0.17 -5.09
C GLY A 20 15.01 -1.47 -5.82
N GLY A 21 14.31 -1.35 -6.95
CA GLY A 21 13.84 -2.49 -7.75
C GLY A 21 12.58 -3.20 -7.25
N LYS A 22 11.94 -2.77 -6.16
CA LYS A 22 10.75 -3.42 -5.56
C LYS A 22 9.48 -2.63 -5.84
N LEU A 23 8.36 -3.31 -6.13
CA LEU A 23 7.08 -2.64 -6.35
C LEU A 23 6.57 -2.03 -5.03
N ILE A 24 6.44 -0.70 -4.98
CA ILE A 24 6.05 0.04 -3.78
C ILE A 24 4.55 0.34 -3.77
N VAL A 25 3.97 0.48 -2.59
CA VAL A 25 2.58 0.86 -2.40
C VAL A 25 2.49 2.36 -2.16
N CYS A 26 1.51 3.01 -2.78
CA CYS A 26 1.17 4.41 -2.56
C CYS A 26 -0.11 4.53 -1.71
N ILE A 27 -0.29 5.67 -1.07
CA ILE A 27 -1.52 5.98 -0.33
C ILE A 27 -2.71 6.01 -1.29
N GLY A 28 -3.81 5.39 -0.89
CA GLY A 28 -4.99 5.18 -1.74
C GLY A 28 -4.96 3.87 -2.53
N ASP A 29 -3.85 3.12 -2.52
CA ASP A 29 -3.77 1.84 -3.23
C ASP A 29 -4.77 0.82 -2.72
N LYS A 30 -5.35 0.10 -3.69
CA LYS A 30 -6.39 -0.90 -3.42
C LYS A 30 -5.77 -2.21 -2.93
N SER A 31 -6.55 -2.84 -2.06
CA SER A 31 -6.30 -4.18 -1.53
C SER A 31 -7.25 -5.20 -2.19
N THR A 32 -7.02 -6.49 -1.96
CA THR A 32 -7.90 -7.57 -2.40
C THR A 32 -9.31 -7.50 -1.78
N HIS A 33 -9.49 -6.78 -0.67
CA HIS A 33 -10.81 -6.51 -0.08
C HIS A 33 -11.45 -5.21 -0.61
N GLY A 34 -10.85 -4.56 -1.62
CA GLY A 34 -11.34 -3.29 -2.19
C GLY A 34 -11.02 -2.04 -1.35
N GLY A 35 -10.53 -2.24 -0.12
CA GLY A 35 -10.09 -1.18 0.78
C GLY A 35 -8.77 -0.53 0.37
N THR A 36 -8.42 0.58 1.01
CA THR A 36 -7.25 1.41 0.64
C THR A 36 -6.24 1.55 1.75
N VAL A 37 -4.96 1.69 1.38
CA VAL A 37 -3.93 2.12 2.34
C VAL A 37 -4.15 3.59 2.69
N ILE A 38 -4.15 3.89 3.98
CA ILE A 38 -4.26 5.24 4.52
C ILE A 38 -3.08 5.51 5.45
N LEU A 39 -2.75 6.79 5.57
CA LEU A 39 -1.66 7.25 6.40
C LEU A 39 -2.19 7.75 7.73
N THR A 40 -1.49 7.48 8.83
CA THR A 40 -1.76 8.16 10.11
C THR A 40 -0.83 9.32 10.37
N ASN A 41 0.46 9.28 9.98
CA ASN A 41 1.39 10.41 10.12
C ASN A 41 2.66 10.19 9.27
N GLN A 42 2.99 11.07 8.32
CA GLN A 42 4.32 11.16 7.67
C GLN A 42 4.87 12.53 7.97
N VAL A 43 5.94 12.58 8.76
CA VAL A 43 6.40 13.83 9.37
C VAL A 43 7.61 14.41 8.66
N ASP A 44 8.44 13.58 7.99
CA ASP A 44 9.80 14.04 7.61
C ASP A 44 10.12 14.01 6.11
N ASP A 45 9.66 13.02 5.32
CA ASP A 45 10.01 12.91 3.89
C ASP A 45 8.80 12.49 3.05
N LYS A 46 8.34 13.40 2.18
CA LYS A 46 7.27 13.12 1.21
C LYS A 46 7.85 12.47 -0.04
N LEU A 47 7.98 11.15 -0.03
CA LEU A 47 8.29 10.39 -1.24
C LEU A 47 7.06 10.34 -2.14
N THR A 48 7.20 10.72 -3.41
CA THR A 48 6.10 10.65 -4.37
C THR A 48 6.45 9.77 -5.57
N CYS A 49 5.43 9.12 -6.13
CA CYS A 49 5.48 8.34 -7.34
C CYS A 49 4.33 8.79 -8.25
N LYS A 50 4.65 9.51 -9.33
CA LYS A 50 3.63 10.13 -10.21
C LYS A 50 2.57 10.91 -9.42
N ASP A 51 3.04 11.83 -8.59
CA ASP A 51 2.21 12.70 -7.75
C ASP A 51 1.42 12.00 -6.64
N GLU A 52 1.56 10.68 -6.47
CA GLU A 52 0.99 9.94 -5.36
C GLU A 52 2.00 9.72 -4.24
N LEU A 53 1.56 9.87 -2.99
CA LEU A 53 2.43 9.72 -1.83
C LEU A 53 2.75 8.23 -1.61
N VAL A 54 4.03 7.90 -1.50
CA VAL A 54 4.49 6.54 -1.18
C VAL A 54 4.12 6.22 0.27
N ALA A 55 3.62 5.01 0.51
CA ALA A 55 3.28 4.53 1.84
C ALA A 55 4.55 4.14 2.60
N VAL A 56 5.12 5.10 3.32
CA VAL A 56 6.27 4.96 4.23
C VAL A 56 5.78 4.96 5.67
N GLU A 57 6.26 4.01 6.47
CA GLU A 57 6.02 3.93 7.91
C GLU A 57 6.80 5.02 8.62
N SER A 58 6.13 5.81 9.46
CA SER A 58 6.82 6.81 10.30
C SER A 58 7.13 6.20 11.65
N ALA A 59 8.25 5.50 11.75
CA ALA A 59 8.76 5.15 13.06
C ALA A 59 9.13 6.44 13.85
N PRO A 60 8.88 6.52 15.17
CA PRO A 60 8.28 5.50 16.03
C PRO A 60 6.75 5.61 16.24
N GLU A 61 6.07 6.63 15.70
CA GLU A 61 4.68 6.99 16.11
C GLU A 61 3.59 6.78 15.05
N GLY A 62 3.95 6.42 13.81
CA GLY A 62 3.03 6.28 12.68
C GLY A 62 2.94 4.85 12.18
N VAL A 63 1.80 4.21 12.45
CA VAL A 63 1.45 2.89 11.91
C VAL A 63 0.66 3.09 10.62
N LEU A 64 1.11 2.47 9.53
CA LEU A 64 0.34 2.42 8.29
C LEU A 64 -0.96 1.65 8.52
N GLN A 65 -2.06 2.19 8.02
CA GLN A 65 -3.40 1.64 8.24
C GLN A 65 -4.06 1.28 6.92
N HIS A 66 -5.07 0.42 7.02
CA HIS A 66 -5.90 -0.01 5.92
C HIS A 66 -7.35 0.30 6.25
N LEU A 67 -8.01 1.05 5.36
CA LEU A 67 -9.44 1.29 5.39
C LEU A 67 -10.13 0.15 4.63
N CYS A 68 -10.72 -0.78 5.36
CA CYS A 68 -11.48 -1.89 4.83
C CYS A 68 -12.96 -1.51 4.67
N PRO A 69 -13.58 -1.78 3.51
CA PRO A 69 -15.00 -1.55 3.29
C PRO A 69 -15.88 -2.68 3.86
N ILE A 70 -15.28 -3.80 4.28
CA ILE A 70 -16.01 -4.96 4.79
C ILE A 70 -16.36 -4.74 6.26
N THR A 71 -17.65 -4.89 6.59
CA THR A 71 -18.16 -4.71 7.95
C THR A 71 -17.52 -5.68 8.93
N GLY A 72 -17.01 -5.17 10.05
CA GLY A 72 -16.38 -5.96 11.11
C GLY A 72 -14.88 -6.26 10.92
N HIS A 73 -14.27 -5.82 9.82
CA HIS A 73 -12.85 -6.07 9.51
C HIS A 73 -11.88 -5.06 10.15
N GLY A 74 -12.09 -4.73 11.44
CA GLY A 74 -11.25 -3.80 12.20
C GLY A 74 -12.03 -2.97 13.21
N THR A 75 -11.52 -1.77 13.51
CA THR A 75 -12.18 -0.78 14.36
C THR A 75 -12.90 0.24 13.48
N TYR A 76 -14.18 0.51 13.75
CA TYR A 76 -14.94 1.51 12.99
C TYR A 76 -14.54 2.94 13.41
N THR A 77 -14.21 3.80 12.44
CA THR A 77 -13.75 5.19 12.69
C THR A 77 -14.73 6.26 12.21
N GLY A 78 -15.98 5.89 11.90
CA GLY A 78 -16.99 6.81 11.34
C GLY A 78 -16.94 6.94 9.82
N SER A 79 -15.80 6.66 9.19
CA SER A 79 -15.63 6.64 7.72
C SER A 79 -15.40 5.25 7.13
N GLY A 80 -15.22 4.23 7.97
CA GLY A 80 -15.08 2.83 7.58
C GLY A 80 -14.39 2.00 8.66
N TRP A 81 -14.00 0.76 8.31
CA TRP A 81 -13.35 -0.18 9.22
C TRP A 81 -11.85 -0.11 9.05
N VAL A 82 -11.13 0.28 10.09
CA VAL A 82 -9.69 0.52 10.03
C VAL A 82 -8.94 -0.61 10.73
N THR A 83 -7.91 -1.11 10.08
CA THR A 83 -7.02 -2.16 10.60
C THR A 83 -5.56 -1.79 10.31
N PRO A 84 -4.61 -2.12 11.20
CA PRO A 84 -3.20 -1.87 10.91
C PRO A 84 -2.71 -2.72 9.74
N ILE A 85 -1.66 -2.27 9.05
CA ILE A 85 -0.83 -3.16 8.24
C ILE A 85 0.00 -4.03 9.19
N THR A 86 -0.11 -5.36 9.08
CA THR A 86 0.46 -6.30 10.06
C THR A 86 1.64 -7.09 9.52
N ALA A 87 1.79 -7.21 8.21
CA ALA A 87 2.92 -7.93 7.61
C ALA A 87 3.39 -7.25 6.32
N VAL A 88 4.70 -7.01 6.24
CA VAL A 88 5.38 -6.57 5.02
C VAL A 88 6.35 -7.66 4.61
N THR A 89 6.01 -8.36 3.54
CA THR A 89 6.75 -9.54 3.05
C THR A 89 8.01 -9.14 2.30
N VAL A 90 7.95 -8.10 1.46
CA VAL A 90 9.10 -7.60 0.69
C VAL A 90 9.58 -6.28 1.30
N LYS A 91 10.56 -6.32 2.19
CA LYS A 91 10.97 -5.09 2.90
C LYS A 91 11.81 -4.17 2.01
N SER A 92 11.54 -2.87 2.06
CA SER A 92 12.39 -1.81 1.48
C SER A 92 12.45 -0.63 2.45
N PHE A 93 13.53 0.15 2.42
CA PHE A 93 13.73 1.24 3.38
C PHE A 93 14.21 2.52 2.71
N HIS A 94 13.71 3.66 3.18
CA HIS A 94 14.19 5.00 2.85
C HIS A 94 14.50 5.74 4.15
N ASN A 95 15.72 6.25 4.31
CA ASN A 95 16.16 6.94 5.54
C ASN A 95 15.87 6.14 6.83
N GLY A 96 16.03 4.81 6.78
CA GLY A 96 15.76 3.90 7.90
C GLY A 96 14.27 3.60 8.16
N LYS A 97 13.35 4.18 7.38
CA LYS A 97 11.90 3.96 7.48
C LYS A 97 11.43 2.92 6.48
N LEU A 98 10.52 2.04 6.90
CA LEU A 98 9.98 0.98 6.05
C LEU A 98 9.07 1.56 4.97
N ILE A 99 9.34 1.22 3.71
CA ILE A 99 8.44 1.47 2.59
C ILE A 99 7.55 0.24 2.42
N LEU A 100 6.26 0.47 2.32
CA LEU A 100 5.28 -0.57 2.03
C LEU A 100 5.43 -1.01 0.57
N THR A 101 5.42 -2.32 0.36
CA THR A 101 5.59 -2.96 -0.94
C THR A 101 4.43 -3.88 -1.24
N GLU A 102 4.39 -4.36 -2.48
CA GLU A 102 3.48 -5.43 -2.87
C GLU A 102 3.51 -6.63 -1.91
N LEU A 103 2.40 -7.35 -1.83
CA LEU A 103 2.26 -8.54 -0.98
C LEU A 103 2.33 -8.26 0.53
N ALA A 104 2.27 -7.01 0.95
CA ALA A 104 1.96 -6.68 2.34
C ALA A 104 0.49 -7.01 2.67
N PHE A 105 0.23 -7.30 3.94
CA PHE A 105 -1.08 -7.69 4.45
C PHE A 105 -1.56 -6.75 5.54
N SER A 106 -2.86 -6.45 5.51
CA SER A 106 -3.56 -5.78 6.59
C SER A 106 -4.02 -6.77 7.66
N GLY A 107 -4.34 -6.27 8.85
CA GLY A 107 -4.80 -7.08 9.98
C GLY A 107 -6.13 -7.79 9.71
N CYS A 108 -6.92 -7.34 8.73
CA CYS A 108 -8.11 -8.06 8.25
C CYS A 108 -7.80 -9.13 7.20
N GLY A 109 -6.53 -9.39 6.90
CA GLY A 109 -6.08 -10.39 5.92
C GLY A 109 -6.08 -9.89 4.47
N ALA A 110 -6.41 -8.61 4.21
CA ALA A 110 -6.39 -8.08 2.86
C ALA A 110 -4.95 -7.97 2.36
N ARG A 111 -4.68 -8.44 1.14
CA ARG A 111 -3.39 -8.29 0.49
C ARG A 111 -3.35 -6.98 -0.30
N LEU A 112 -2.25 -6.25 -0.21
CA LEU A 112 -2.02 -5.05 -0.99
C LEU A 112 -1.55 -5.43 -2.40
N ALA A 113 -2.23 -4.85 -3.40
CA ALA A 113 -1.99 -5.09 -4.81
C ALA A 113 -1.87 -3.74 -5.52
N PRO A 114 -0.73 -3.03 -5.36
CA PRO A 114 -0.56 -1.72 -5.96
C PRO A 114 -0.63 -1.83 -7.49
N PRO A 115 -1.34 -0.93 -8.18
CA PRO A 115 -1.33 -0.88 -9.63
C PRO A 115 0.06 -0.50 -10.11
N ASN A 116 0.39 -0.92 -11.33
CA ASN A 116 1.62 -0.51 -11.95
C ASN A 116 1.52 0.95 -12.43
N ARG A 117 2.30 1.84 -11.80
CA ARG A 117 2.39 3.26 -12.17
C ARG A 117 3.52 3.60 -13.13
N ARG A 118 4.47 2.72 -13.46
CA ARG A 118 5.65 3.07 -14.28
C ARG A 118 6.40 4.30 -13.75
N CYS A 119 6.80 4.27 -12.48
CA CYS A 119 7.61 5.31 -11.85
C CYS A 119 8.84 4.67 -11.19
N THR A 120 9.96 5.36 -11.11
CA THR A 120 11.06 4.96 -10.22
C THR A 120 11.27 6.07 -9.23
N VAL A 121 11.24 5.72 -7.95
CA VAL A 121 11.55 6.64 -6.84
C VAL A 121 12.97 6.32 -6.43
N GLU A 122 13.86 7.32 -6.54
CA GLU A 122 15.28 7.24 -6.18
C GLU A 122 15.53 7.80 -4.78
#